data_AF-A0A7M3DW28-F1
#
_entry.id   AF-A0A7M3DW28-F1
#
_cell.length_a   1.000
_cell.length_b   1.000
_cell.length_c   1.000
_cell.angle_alpha   90.00
_cell.angle_beta   90.00
_cell.angle_gamma   90.00
#
_symmetry.space_group_name_H-M   'P 1'
#
loop_
_entity.id
_entity.type
_entity.pdbx_description
1 polymer ?
#
loop_
_entity_poly.entity_id
_entity_poly.type
_entity_poly.pdbx_seq_one_letter_code
_entity_poly.pdbx_strand_id
1 'polypeptide(L)'
;MLNASVRFSPSNVATLKKALRSGYPHIRSSHLDEAIAASFGFNSHAAMRPVLHDVSTYARLVVNTNHLLLVLRLEELGYRDIAPEELRRLIWKIEFPQGWHDGAVEKAMQQRRRPAAANA
;
A
#
# COMPACT_ATOMS: atom_id res chain seq x y z
N MET A 1 -4.23 19.87 -6.66
CA MET A 1 -5.07 18.67 -6.44
C MET A 1 -4.43 17.84 -5.34
N LEU A 2 -5.19 17.34 -4.36
CA LEU A 2 -4.65 16.56 -3.23
C LEU A 2 -4.62 15.06 -3.61
N ASN A 3 -3.47 14.42 -3.42
CA ASN A 3 -3.30 12.96 -3.51
C ASN A 3 -3.69 12.30 -2.18
N ALA A 4 -4.17 11.06 -2.23
CA ALA A 4 -4.47 10.32 -1.00
C ALA A 4 -3.17 9.94 -0.28
N SER A 5 -3.01 10.39 0.97
CA SER A 5 -1.89 9.99 1.82
C SER A 5 -2.22 8.71 2.58
N VAL A 6 -1.28 7.78 2.61
CA VAL A 6 -1.45 6.48 3.28
C VAL A 6 -0.16 6.09 3.99
N ARG A 7 -0.27 5.40 5.14
CA ARG A 7 0.91 4.79 5.76
C ARG A 7 1.49 3.74 4.81
N PHE A 8 2.78 3.83 4.53
CA PHE A 8 3.51 2.89 3.70
C PHE A 8 3.74 1.60 4.48
N SER A 9 2.86 0.62 4.26
CA SER A 9 2.88 -0.65 4.98
C SER A 9 2.29 -1.79 4.15
N PRO A 10 2.70 -3.06 4.39
CA PRO A 10 2.18 -4.21 3.67
C PRO A 10 0.65 -4.30 3.66
N SER A 11 -0.01 -4.06 4.80
CA SER A 11 -1.47 -4.12 4.88
C SER A 11 -2.13 -3.06 4.00
N ASN A 12 -1.58 -1.85 3.96
CA ASN A 12 -2.15 -0.75 3.18
C ASN A 12 -1.94 -0.92 1.68
N VAL A 13 -0.76 -1.42 1.27
CA VAL A 13 -0.50 -1.78 -0.13
C VAL A 13 -1.45 -2.89 -0.59
N ALA A 14 -1.67 -3.91 0.25
CA ALA A 14 -2.63 -4.98 -0.04
C ALA A 14 -4.08 -4.45 -0.14
N THR A 15 -4.49 -3.55 0.75
CA THR A 15 -5.81 -2.90 0.70
C THR A 15 -5.99 -2.07 -0.57
N LEU A 16 -4.98 -1.27 -0.94
CA LEU A 16 -4.99 -0.50 -2.19
C LEU A 16 -5.13 -1.42 -3.41
N LYS A 17 -4.32 -2.48 -3.47
CA LYS A 17 -4.39 -3.47 -4.55
C LYS A 17 -5.75 -4.14 -4.65
N LYS A 18 -6.34 -4.50 -3.51
CA LYS A 18 -7.68 -5.13 -3.46
C LYS A 18 -8.76 -4.18 -4.00
N ALA A 19 -8.73 -2.91 -3.62
CA ALA A 19 -9.66 -1.90 -4.13
C ALA A 19 -9.51 -1.71 -5.65
N LEU A 20 -8.27 -1.57 -6.14
CA LEU A 20 -7.99 -1.45 -7.57
C LEU A 20 -8.44 -2.68 -8.36
N ARG A 21 -8.20 -3.89 -7.84
CA ARG A 21 -8.64 -5.13 -8.48
C ARG A 21 -10.16 -5.27 -8.52
N SER A 22 -10.86 -4.69 -7.54
CA SER A 22 -12.33 -4.67 -7.52
C SER A 22 -12.90 -3.66 -8.52
N GLY A 23 -12.28 -2.48 -8.65
CA GLY A 23 -12.68 -1.45 -9.61
C GLY A 23 -12.29 -1.75 -11.07
N TYR A 24 -11.17 -2.46 -11.27
CA TYR A 24 -10.62 -2.76 -12.58
C TYR A 24 -10.27 -4.26 -12.70
N PRO A 25 -11.27 -5.16 -12.74
CA PRO A 25 -11.05 -6.61 -12.66
C PRO A 25 -10.30 -7.20 -13.87
N HIS A 26 -10.30 -6.49 -15.00
CA HIS A 26 -9.58 -6.89 -16.23
C HIS A 26 -8.05 -6.66 -16.14
N ILE A 27 -7.57 -5.90 -15.14
CA ILE A 27 -6.14 -5.64 -14.96
C ILE A 27 -5.49 -6.82 -14.23
N ARG A 28 -4.34 -7.26 -14.73
CA ARG A 28 -3.57 -8.34 -14.11
C ARG A 28 -3.04 -7.91 -12.75
N SER A 29 -3.07 -8.85 -11.80
CA SER A 29 -2.62 -8.62 -10.41
C SER A 29 -1.17 -8.09 -10.34
N SER A 30 -0.26 -8.65 -11.16
CA SER A 30 1.13 -8.21 -11.24
C SER A 30 1.31 -6.82 -11.85
N HIS A 31 0.43 -6.40 -12.77
CA HIS A 31 0.45 -5.05 -13.33
C HIS A 31 -0.02 -4.02 -12.32
N LEU A 32 -1.00 -4.37 -11.46
CA LEU A 32 -1.38 -3.53 -10.33
C LEU A 32 -0.22 -3.36 -9.33
N ASP A 33 0.56 -4.41 -9.08
CA ASP A 33 1.75 -4.30 -8.21
C ASP A 33 2.76 -3.28 -8.75
N GLU A 34 3.04 -3.34 -10.06
CA GLU A 34 3.92 -2.40 -10.75
C GLU A 34 3.36 -0.97 -10.74
N ALA A 35 2.06 -0.79 -11.01
CA ALA A 35 1.42 0.51 -11.03
C ALA A 35 1.36 1.15 -9.63
N ILE A 36 1.11 0.36 -8.58
CA ILE A 36 1.16 0.84 -7.20
C ILE A 36 2.57 1.30 -6.85
N ALA A 37 3.60 0.52 -7.21
CA ALA A 37 4.99 0.90 -6.97
C ALA A 37 5.35 2.23 -7.66
N ALA A 38 4.97 2.39 -8.93
CA ALA A 38 5.14 3.64 -9.67
C ALA A 38 4.39 4.82 -9.02
N SER A 39 3.19 4.59 -8.48
CA SER A 39 2.42 5.62 -7.78
C SER A 39 3.11 6.17 -6.52
N PHE A 40 4.05 5.43 -5.95
CA PHE A 40 4.90 5.83 -4.83
C PHE A 40 6.31 6.28 -5.26
N GLY A 41 6.59 6.30 -6.57
CA GLY A 41 7.87 6.74 -7.13
C GLY A 41 8.93 5.64 -7.29
N PHE A 42 8.58 4.36 -7.17
CA PHE A 42 9.51 3.26 -7.45
C PHE A 42 9.45 2.84 -8.92
N ASN A 43 10.61 2.47 -9.48
CA ASN A 43 10.71 2.00 -10.86
C ASN A 43 10.05 0.63 -11.10
N SER A 44 9.92 -0.19 -10.05
CA SER A 44 9.28 -1.50 -10.11
C SER A 44 8.76 -1.95 -8.74
N HIS A 45 7.86 -2.93 -8.74
CA HIS A 45 7.42 -3.56 -7.49
C HIS A 45 8.59 -4.24 -6.77
N ALA A 46 9.51 -4.86 -7.53
CA ALA A 46 10.70 -5.48 -6.95
C ALA A 46 11.59 -4.47 -6.18
N ALA A 47 11.74 -3.25 -6.69
CA ALA A 47 12.49 -2.18 -6.01
C ALA A 47 11.77 -1.66 -4.75
N MET A 48 10.43 -1.66 -4.76
CA MET A 48 9.62 -1.24 -3.62
C MET A 48 9.64 -2.25 -2.46
N ARG A 49 9.64 -3.56 -2.77
CA ARG A 49 9.49 -4.64 -1.77
C ARG A 49 10.42 -4.57 -0.56
N PRO A 50 11.76 -4.44 -0.70
CA PRO A 50 12.65 -4.39 0.46
C PRO A 50 12.37 -3.15 1.32
N VAL A 51 12.11 -2.00 0.69
CA VAL A 51 11.77 -0.76 1.41
C VAL A 51 10.45 -0.91 2.16
N LEU A 52 9.44 -1.53 1.53
CA LEU A 52 8.15 -1.79 2.17
C LEU A 52 8.30 -2.69 3.39
N HIS A 53 9.13 -3.73 3.32
CA HIS A 53 9.38 -4.63 4.44
C HIS A 53 10.15 -3.93 5.57
N ASP A 54 11.28 -3.29 5.25
CA ASP A 54 12.19 -2.77 6.27
C ASP A 54 11.66 -1.47 6.89
N VAL A 55 11.18 -0.53 6.07
CA VAL A 55 10.68 0.75 6.58
C VAL A 55 9.41 0.55 7.37
N SER A 56 8.47 -0.30 6.94
CA SER A 56 7.22 -0.48 7.67
C SER A 56 7.40 -1.14 9.05
N THR A 57 8.46 -1.94 9.20
CA THR A 57 8.81 -2.61 10.46
C THR A 57 9.31 -1.61 11.50
N TYR A 58 10.10 -0.62 11.10
CA TYR A 58 10.81 0.27 12.03
C TYR A 58 10.30 1.71 12.05
N ALA A 59 9.58 2.14 11.02
CA ALA A 59 9.13 3.52 10.85
C ALA A 59 7.67 3.62 10.41
N ARG A 60 7.03 4.74 10.77
CA ARG A 60 5.68 5.10 10.32
C ARG A 60 5.77 6.10 9.17
N LEU A 61 6.25 5.63 8.02
CA LEU A 61 6.32 6.45 6.81
C LEU A 61 4.91 6.65 6.24
N VAL A 62 4.57 7.88 5.87
CA VAL A 62 3.34 8.22 5.13
C VAL A 62 3.75 8.64 3.72
N VAL A 63 3.11 8.05 2.71
CA VAL A 63 3.36 8.34 1.29
C VAL A 63 2.10 8.87 0.63
N ASN A 64 2.27 9.69 -0.40
CA ASN A 64 1.19 10.12 -1.26
C ASN A 64 1.03 9.14 -2.42
N THR A 65 -0.19 8.67 -2.65
CA THR A 65 -0.51 7.84 -3.82
C THR A 65 -0.71 8.76 -5.02
N ASN A 66 0.29 8.88 -5.89
CA ASN A 66 0.16 9.68 -7.10
C ASN A 66 -0.62 8.91 -8.17
N HIS A 67 -1.92 9.20 -8.25
CA HIS A 67 -2.83 8.54 -9.19
C HIS A 67 -2.44 8.75 -10.67
N LEU A 68 -1.80 9.86 -11.03
CA LEU A 68 -1.35 10.09 -12.41
C LEU A 68 -0.19 9.18 -12.80
N LEU A 69 0.78 8.97 -11.90
CA LEU A 69 1.87 8.00 -12.12
C LEU A 69 1.33 6.57 -12.21
N LEU A 70 0.28 6.27 -11.45
CA LEU A 70 -0.42 4.98 -11.53
C LEU A 70 -1.04 4.78 -12.93
N VAL A 71 -1.76 5.79 -13.45
CA VAL A 71 -2.34 5.74 -14.80
C VAL A 71 -1.25 5.57 -15.86
N LEU A 72 -0.20 6.40 -15.83
CA LEU A 72 0.91 6.31 -16.79
C LEU A 72 1.53 4.91 -16.80
N ARG A 73 1.76 4.32 -15.63
CA ARG A 73 2.30 2.97 -15.54
C ARG A 73 1.33 1.91 -16.07
N LEU A 74 0.03 2.08 -15.89
CA LEU A 74 -0.97 1.19 -16.47
C LEU A 74 -1.04 1.33 -18.00
N GLU A 75 -0.89 2.54 -18.55
CA GLU A 75 -0.83 2.78 -20.00
C GLU A 75 0.38 2.10 -20.64
N GLU A 76 1.56 2.19 -20.01
CA GLU A 76 2.78 1.47 -20.43
C GLU A 76 2.58 -0.05 -20.47
N LEU A 77 1.73 -0.57 -19.57
CA LEU A 77 1.38 -1.99 -19.48
C LEU A 77 0.19 -2.38 -20.39
N GLY A 78 -0.32 -1.44 -21.19
CA GLY A 78 -1.34 -1.66 -22.22
C GLY A 78 -2.77 -1.29 -21.83
N TYR A 79 -3.01 -0.64 -20.68
CA TYR A 79 -4.34 -0.25 -20.22
C TYR A 79 -4.58 1.25 -20.43
N ARG A 80 -5.19 1.63 -21.56
CA ARG A 80 -5.38 3.04 -21.97
C ARG A 80 -6.73 3.63 -21.57
N ASP A 81 -7.69 2.81 -21.19
CA ASP A 81 -9.07 3.23 -20.89
C ASP A 81 -9.30 3.47 -19.39
N ILE A 82 -8.31 4.02 -18.69
CA ILE A 82 -8.39 4.34 -17.26
C ILE A 82 -8.62 5.84 -17.09
N ALA A 83 -9.85 6.24 -16.73
CA ALA A 83 -10.15 7.63 -16.42
C ALA A 83 -9.42 8.09 -15.12
N PRO A 84 -8.49 9.06 -15.17
CA PRO A 84 -7.70 9.46 -14.01
C PRO A 84 -8.54 9.93 -12.82
N GLU A 85 -9.64 10.64 -13.07
CA GLU A 85 -10.54 11.16 -12.05
C GLU A 85 -11.33 10.04 -11.35
N GLU A 86 -11.70 8.99 -12.07
CA GLU A 86 -12.37 7.82 -11.50
C GLU A 86 -11.42 7.04 -10.60
N LEU A 87 -10.21 6.80 -11.08
CA LEU A 87 -9.15 6.18 -10.29
C LEU A 87 -8.87 6.99 -9.01
N ARG A 88 -8.77 8.32 -9.13
CA ARG A 88 -8.58 9.20 -7.97
C ARG A 88 -9.71 9.06 -6.96
N ARG A 89 -10.97 9.09 -7.43
CA ARG A 89 -12.16 8.91 -6.57
C ARG A 89 -12.17 7.54 -5.91
N LEU A 90 -11.78 6.48 -6.62
CA LEU A 90 -11.66 5.13 -6.08
C LEU A 90 -10.66 5.11 -4.91
N ILE A 91 -9.44 5.63 -5.13
CA ILE A 91 -8.38 5.65 -4.12
C ILE A 91 -8.80 6.47 -2.89
N TRP A 92 -9.47 7.60 -3.09
CA TRP A 92 -9.92 8.47 -2.01
C TRP A 92 -10.97 7.82 -1.09
N LYS A 93 -11.75 6.87 -1.60
CA LYS A 93 -12.78 6.16 -0.83
C LYS A 93 -12.24 4.96 -0.04
N ILE A 94 -10.96 4.64 -0.15
CA ILE A 94 -10.37 3.47 0.50
C ILE A 94 -10.24 3.73 2.00
N GLU A 95 -10.82 2.85 2.80
CA GLU A 95 -10.57 2.78 4.24
C GLU A 95 -9.32 1.94 4.50
N PHE A 96 -8.24 2.59 4.90
CA PHE A 96 -6.99 1.91 5.21
C PHE A 96 -6.97 1.39 6.65
N PRO A 97 -6.53 0.15 6.88
CA PRO A 97 -6.41 -0.42 8.22
C PRO A 97 -5.46 0.40 9.10
N GLN A 98 -5.83 0.59 10.36
CA GLN A 98 -5.05 1.37 11.31
C GLN A 98 -4.12 0.49 12.17
N GLY A 99 -2.85 0.91 12.27
CA GLY A 99 -1.93 0.73 13.39
C GLY A 99 -1.42 -0.68 13.79
N TRP A 100 -2.22 -1.74 13.71
CA TRP A 100 -1.95 -2.99 14.45
C TRP A 100 -1.57 -4.19 13.57
N HIS A 101 -1.83 -4.09 12.26
CA HIS A 101 -1.59 -5.21 11.34
C HIS A 101 -0.10 -5.48 11.09
N ASP A 102 0.72 -4.43 11.06
CA ASP A 102 2.13 -4.50 10.65
C ASP A 102 3.14 -4.22 11.79
N GLY A 103 2.68 -4.00 13.03
CA GLY A 103 3.50 -3.60 14.17
C GLY A 103 4.23 -4.74 14.88
N ALA A 104 5.25 -5.34 14.24
CA ALA A 104 6.03 -6.42 14.83
C ALA A 104 6.77 -5.96 16.11
N VAL A 105 7.30 -4.73 16.10
CA VAL A 105 8.01 -4.14 17.25
C VAL A 105 7.04 -3.84 18.41
N GLU A 106 5.86 -3.27 18.13
CA GLU A 106 4.86 -3.06 19.18
C GLU A 106 4.38 -4.38 19.80
N LYS A 107 4.16 -5.43 18.98
CA LYS A 107 3.85 -6.77 19.47
C LYS A 107 4.95 -7.35 20.36
N ALA A 108 6.22 -7.23 19.95
CA ALA A 108 7.36 -7.70 20.72
C ALA A 108 7.50 -6.96 22.07
N MET A 109 7.33 -5.63 22.08
CA MET A 109 7.33 -4.84 23.31
C MET A 109 6.17 -5.21 24.25
N GLN A 110 4.98 -5.48 23.70
CA GLN A 110 3.83 -5.90 24.50
C GLN A 110 4.05 -7.28 25.12
N GLN A 111 4.61 -8.24 24.37
CA GLN A 111 4.98 -9.55 24.90
C GLN A 111 6.00 -9.43 26.03
N ARG A 112 6.98 -8.52 25.92
CA ARG A 112 7.94 -8.26 27.00
C ARG A 112 7.30 -7.62 28.23
N ARG A 113 6.28 -6.79 28.06
CA ARG A 113 5.55 -6.14 29.16
C ARG A 113 4.51 -7.05 29.82
N ARG A 114 4.19 -8.21 29.23
CA ARG A 114 3.30 -9.18 29.89
C ARG A 114 4.02 -9.72 31.13
N PRO A 115 3.41 -9.57 32.33
CA PRO A 115 3.99 -10.17 33.53
C PRO A 115 4.11 -11.67 33.31
N ALA A 116 5.23 -12.27 33.73
CA ALA A 116 5.34 -13.72 33.83
C ALA A 116 4.18 -14.16 34.73
N ALA A 117 3.30 -15.02 34.22
CA ALA A 117 2.19 -15.52 35.01
C ALA A 117 2.79 -16.14 36.29
N ALA A 118 2.52 -15.50 37.43
CA ALA A 118 2.86 -16.02 38.74
C ALA A 118 1.88 -17.15 39.05
N ASN A 119 2.09 -18.31 38.42
CA ASN A 119 1.46 -19.58 38.74
C ASN A 119 2.48 -20.68 38.39
N ALA A 120 3.50 -20.76 39.25
CA ALA A 120 4.30 -21.96 39.49
C ALA A 120 3.97 -22.45 40.89
#